data_AF-A0A7V0X1G1-F1
#
_entry.id   AF-A0A7V0X1G1-F1
#
_cell.length_a   1.000
_cell.length_b   1.000
_cell.length_c   1.000
_cell.angle_alpha   90.00
_cell.angle_beta   90.00
_cell.angle_gamma   90.00
#
_symmetry.space_group_name_H-M   'P 1'
#
loop_
_entity.id
_entity.type
_entity.pdbx_description
1 polymer ?
#
loop_
_entity_poly.entity_id
_entity_poly.type
_entity_poly.pdbx_seq_one_letter_code
_entity_poly.pdbx_strand_id
1 'polypeptide(L)'
;MRTNTRSLAALLLIVLPFIPVRGLAVSSAVKSQVDYTYTLEVMRNLRVIVDNFGDAEQAKQYDEIKALFRSAAEEFYAQNFVSSYQKFFILKERLASFSSAVSDIYIKRTKDILDSTSKSSFDILLKYSREGGLIKYVRKPFDPVYGMKQYKEEEYHFFHSKEVIERYLRNGYKRLQDAKNILNDQDLQYIKNKKTRTSSNLDMIIYKNMRAIDECRQGKQYGIEIHKLLKVHQIGDIQKKYNLPNMPLEPIFDDRIPEEYKVDANDNLRLIHSLEKERMEKVAKKP
;
A
#
# COMPACT_ATOMS: atom_id res chain seq x y z
N MET A 1 19.01 -43.13 79.05
CA MET A 1 17.57 -43.23 78.76
C MET A 1 17.28 -42.26 77.63
N ARG A 2 16.84 -42.77 76.48
CA ARG A 2 16.59 -42.03 75.22
C ARG A 2 15.38 -41.09 75.35
N THR A 3 15.39 -40.03 74.55
CA THR A 3 14.31 -39.22 73.95
C THR A 3 14.72 -37.74 74.01
N ASN A 4 14.55 -36.87 73.03
CA ASN A 4 14.00 -36.95 71.68
C ASN A 4 14.66 -35.85 70.85
N THR A 5 15.11 -36.24 69.67
CA THR A 5 15.51 -35.39 68.55
C THR A 5 14.34 -34.47 68.16
N ARG A 6 14.52 -33.15 68.24
CA ARG A 6 13.69 -32.18 67.51
C ARG A 6 14.55 -31.53 66.44
N SER A 7 14.33 -31.97 65.21
CA SER A 7 14.88 -31.41 63.99
C SER A 7 14.56 -29.92 63.89
N LEU A 8 15.60 -29.09 64.00
CA LEU A 8 15.59 -27.70 63.57
C LEU A 8 15.52 -27.70 62.04
N ALA A 9 14.31 -27.64 61.49
CA ALA A 9 14.10 -27.26 60.10
C ALA A 9 14.44 -25.77 59.97
N ALA A 10 15.69 -25.47 59.62
CA ALA A 10 16.11 -24.14 59.23
C ALA A 10 15.44 -23.79 57.91
N LEU A 11 14.33 -23.06 57.99
CA LEU A 11 13.66 -22.47 56.84
C LEU A 11 14.58 -21.39 56.27
N LEU A 12 15.36 -21.74 55.26
CA LEU A 12 16.24 -20.83 54.54
C LEU A 12 15.35 -19.92 53.68
N LEU A 13 14.95 -18.79 54.27
CA LEU A 13 14.22 -17.72 53.60
C LEU A 13 15.18 -17.09 52.57
N ILE A 14 15.16 -17.61 51.34
CA ILE A 14 15.83 -16.99 50.20
C ILE A 14 15.05 -15.70 49.90
N VAL A 15 15.45 -14.61 50.54
CA VAL A 15 15.13 -13.26 50.08
C VAL A 15 15.95 -13.05 48.81
N LEU A 16 15.39 -13.45 47.67
CA LEU A 16 15.87 -12.97 46.38
C LEU A 16 15.74 -11.44 46.44
N PRO A 17 16.84 -10.67 46.34
CA PRO A 17 16.68 -9.26 46.06
C PRO A 17 16.02 -9.22 44.68
N PHE A 18 14.78 -8.75 44.63
CA PHE A 18 14.24 -8.17 43.41
C PHE A 18 15.21 -7.05 43.03
N ILE A 19 16.21 -7.37 42.21
CA ILE A 19 16.99 -6.35 41.52
C ILE A 19 15.95 -5.70 40.62
N PRO A 20 15.55 -4.44 40.84
CA PRO A 20 14.74 -3.76 39.86
C PRO A 20 15.58 -3.75 38.59
N VAL A 21 15.12 -4.46 37.57
CA VAL A 21 15.66 -4.32 36.23
C VAL A 21 15.34 -2.88 35.85
N ARG A 22 16.29 -1.97 36.13
CA ARG A 22 16.27 -0.62 35.60
C ARG A 22 16.27 -0.82 34.09
N GLY A 23 15.11 -0.68 33.45
CA GLY A 23 15.04 -0.60 32.00
C GLY A 23 16.09 0.41 31.57
N LEU A 24 17.11 -0.06 30.85
CA LEU A 24 18.29 0.74 30.54
C LEU A 24 17.81 2.05 29.89
N ALA A 25 18.11 3.18 30.51
CA ALA A 25 17.74 4.48 29.98
C ALA A 25 18.45 4.65 28.63
N VAL A 26 17.69 4.56 27.54
CA VAL A 26 18.23 4.74 26.19
C VAL A 26 18.69 6.19 26.04
N SER A 27 19.96 6.38 25.64
CA SER A 27 20.56 7.71 25.50
C SER A 27 19.84 8.53 24.42
N SER A 28 19.88 9.86 24.55
CA SER A 28 19.33 10.78 23.54
C SER A 28 19.95 10.56 22.15
N ALA A 29 21.24 10.19 22.10
CA ALA A 29 21.92 9.81 20.86
C ALA A 29 21.22 8.64 20.15
N VAL A 30 20.97 7.54 20.87
CA VAL A 30 20.29 6.37 20.29
C VAL A 30 18.87 6.70 19.88
N LYS A 31 18.11 7.44 20.70
CA LYS A 31 16.74 7.86 20.36
C LYS A 31 16.70 8.71 19.08
N SER A 32 17.58 9.72 19.00
CA SER A 32 17.65 10.59 17.82
C SER A 32 18.08 9.84 16.55
N GLN A 33 18.99 8.86 16.66
CA GLN A 33 19.39 8.02 15.53
C GLN A 33 18.24 7.15 15.01
N VAL A 34 17.46 6.54 15.91
CA VAL A 34 16.27 5.75 15.54
C VAL A 34 15.25 6.65 14.84
N ASP A 35 14.98 7.83 15.42
CA ASP A 35 14.01 8.77 14.87
C ASP A 35 14.44 9.32 13.50
N TYR A 36 15.73 9.63 13.32
CA TYR A 36 16.29 10.03 12.03
C TYR A 36 16.03 8.97 10.95
N THR A 37 16.41 7.72 11.22
CA THR A 37 16.27 6.62 10.24
C THR A 37 14.81 6.38 9.89
N TYR A 38 13.96 6.30 10.91
CA TYR A 38 12.53 6.04 10.73
C TYR A 38 11.83 7.16 9.95
N THR A 39 12.03 8.42 10.36
CA THR A 39 11.36 9.57 9.71
C THR A 39 11.85 9.79 8.29
N LEU A 40 13.14 9.56 8.01
CA LEU A 40 13.70 9.62 6.66
C LEU A 40 13.05 8.61 5.72
N GLU A 41 12.87 7.35 6.17
CA GLU A 41 12.21 6.31 5.38
C GLU A 41 10.75 6.67 5.09
N VAL A 42 10.00 7.08 6.12
CA VAL A 42 8.61 7.51 5.98
C VAL A 42 8.51 8.67 4.99
N MET A 43 9.37 9.68 5.09
CA MET A 43 9.37 10.82 4.18
C MET A 43 9.66 10.43 2.73
N ARG A 44 10.60 9.51 2.49
CA ARG A 44 10.90 9.01 1.14
C ARG A 44 9.68 8.34 0.52
N ASN A 45 8.96 7.53 1.30
CA ASN A 45 7.73 6.89 0.84
C ASN A 45 6.62 7.93 0.56
N LEU A 46 6.44 8.91 1.45
CA LEU A 46 5.45 9.98 1.27
C LEU A 46 5.76 10.88 0.09
N ARG A 47 7.03 11.10 -0.27
CA ARG A 47 7.41 11.92 -1.43
C ARG A 47 6.70 11.47 -2.71
N VAL A 48 6.81 10.18 -3.02
CA VAL A 48 6.21 9.58 -4.21
C VAL A 48 4.69 9.78 -4.20
N ILE A 49 4.09 9.65 -3.02
CA ILE A 49 2.64 9.80 -2.83
C ILE A 49 2.20 11.25 -3.12
N VAL A 50 2.91 12.23 -2.57
CA VAL A 50 2.63 13.65 -2.77
C VAL A 50 2.82 14.05 -4.22
N ASP A 51 3.92 13.61 -4.84
CA ASP A 51 4.19 13.93 -6.25
C ASP A 51 3.14 13.33 -7.20
N ASN A 52 2.48 12.24 -6.80
CA ASN A 52 1.45 11.56 -7.61
C ASN A 52 0.01 12.03 -7.32
N PHE A 53 -0.34 12.27 -6.05
CA PHE A 53 -1.72 12.49 -5.61
C PHE A 53 -1.92 13.75 -4.77
N GLY A 54 -0.83 14.41 -4.35
CA GLY A 54 -0.90 15.59 -3.50
C GLY A 54 -1.57 16.75 -4.21
N ASP A 55 -2.52 17.40 -3.55
CA ASP A 55 -2.98 18.72 -3.96
C ASP A 55 -1.97 19.82 -3.52
N ALA A 56 -2.25 21.07 -3.89
CA ALA A 56 -1.38 22.19 -3.57
C ALA A 56 -1.17 22.40 -2.06
N GLU A 57 -2.18 22.10 -1.25
CA GLU A 57 -2.10 22.23 0.21
C GLU A 57 -1.26 21.09 0.80
N GLN A 58 -1.44 19.87 0.32
CA GLN A 58 -0.63 18.71 0.74
C GLN A 58 0.82 18.84 0.32
N ALA A 59 1.09 19.39 -0.87
CA ALA A 59 2.44 19.71 -1.32
C ALA A 59 3.11 20.72 -0.37
N LYS A 60 2.40 21.78 0.00
CA LYS A 60 2.88 22.78 0.97
C LYS A 60 3.13 22.17 2.35
N GLN A 61 2.21 21.36 2.86
CA GLN A 61 2.41 20.65 4.14
C GLN A 61 3.62 19.73 4.11
N TYR A 62 3.87 19.06 2.98
CA TYR A 62 5.04 18.22 2.81
C TYR A 62 6.34 19.03 2.75
N ASP A 63 6.33 20.23 2.16
CA ASP A 63 7.46 21.16 2.20
C ASP A 63 7.79 21.62 3.63
N GLU A 64 6.77 21.90 4.46
CA GLU A 64 6.95 22.21 5.88
C GLU A 64 7.54 21.03 6.65
N ILE A 65 7.07 19.80 6.38
CA ILE A 65 7.63 18.57 6.95
C ILE A 65 9.11 18.39 6.55
N LYS A 66 9.47 18.68 5.30
CA LYS A 66 10.88 18.67 4.85
C LYS A 66 11.74 19.69 5.61
N ALA A 67 11.21 20.87 5.88
CA ALA A 67 11.93 21.89 6.67
C ALA A 67 12.15 21.42 8.11
N LEU A 68 11.13 20.81 8.74
CA LEU A 68 11.25 20.24 10.09
C LEU A 68 12.30 19.12 10.16
N PHE A 69 12.29 18.20 9.19
CA PHE A 69 13.29 17.14 9.12
C PHE A 69 14.70 17.69 8.96
N ARG A 70 14.90 18.67 8.08
CA ARG A 70 16.20 19.31 7.88
C ARG A 70 16.71 19.91 9.19
N SER A 71 15.86 20.67 9.89
CA SER A 71 16.22 21.29 11.17
C SER A 71 16.55 20.25 12.25
N ALA A 72 15.85 19.12 12.29
CA ALA A 72 16.13 18.02 13.23
C ALA A 72 17.43 17.27 12.89
N ALA A 73 17.68 17.06 11.59
CA ALA A 73 18.88 16.38 11.08
C ALA A 73 20.14 17.24 11.22
N GLU A 74 20.05 18.56 11.06
CA GLU A 74 21.18 19.48 11.31
C GLU A 74 21.66 19.38 12.77
N GLU A 75 20.74 19.38 13.75
CA GLU A 75 21.09 19.16 15.15
C GLU A 75 21.65 17.76 15.40
N PHE A 76 21.11 16.75 14.71
CA PHE A 76 21.60 15.38 14.81
C PHE A 76 23.06 15.29 14.37
N TYR A 77 23.40 15.86 13.21
CA TYR A 77 24.76 15.89 12.68
C TYR A 77 25.71 16.76 13.51
N ALA A 78 25.19 17.84 14.11
CA ALA A 78 25.91 18.65 15.09
C ALA A 78 26.11 17.95 16.45
N GLN A 79 25.64 16.70 16.59
CA GLN A 79 25.68 15.89 17.82
C GLN A 79 24.90 16.50 19.00
N ASN A 80 24.01 17.45 18.73
CA ASN A 80 23.07 18.00 19.71
C ASN A 80 21.85 17.08 19.83
N PHE A 81 22.08 15.87 20.35
CA PHE A 81 21.08 14.79 20.33
C PHE A 81 19.83 15.08 21.17
N VAL A 82 19.92 15.92 22.20
CA VAL A 82 18.75 16.32 23.01
C VAL A 82 17.82 17.20 22.19
N SER A 83 18.35 18.27 21.58
CA SER A 83 17.60 19.17 20.69
C SER A 83 17.06 18.41 19.48
N SER A 84 17.90 17.59 18.85
CA SER A 84 17.52 16.77 17.71
C SER A 84 16.34 15.85 18.03
N TYR A 85 16.38 15.14 19.16
CA TYR A 85 15.29 14.26 19.59
C TYR A 85 13.96 15.02 19.77
N GLN A 86 14.00 16.21 20.36
CA GLN A 86 12.82 17.06 20.52
C GLN A 86 12.25 17.52 19.16
N LYS A 87 13.12 17.92 18.22
CA LYS A 87 12.70 18.32 16.87
C LYS A 87 12.12 17.13 16.08
N PHE A 88 12.70 15.95 16.21
CA PHE A 88 12.14 14.74 15.60
C PHE A 88 10.78 14.36 16.19
N PHE A 89 10.55 14.57 17.48
CA PHE A 89 9.23 14.38 18.06
C PHE A 89 8.17 15.27 17.39
N ILE A 90 8.47 16.56 17.21
CA ILE A 90 7.59 17.51 16.50
C ILE A 90 7.36 17.07 15.04
N LEU A 91 8.42 16.62 14.37
CA LEU A 91 8.30 16.07 13.01
C LEU A 91 7.34 14.87 12.97
N LYS A 92 7.46 13.94 13.93
CA LYS A 92 6.57 12.76 14.01
C LYS A 92 5.11 13.16 14.24
N GLU A 93 4.83 14.20 15.00
CA GLU A 93 3.45 14.71 15.15
C GLU A 93 2.87 15.17 13.81
N ARG A 94 3.67 15.90 13.01
CA ARG A 94 3.26 16.33 11.67
C ARG A 94 3.11 15.15 10.70
N LEU A 95 4.04 14.21 10.72
CA LEU A 95 3.97 12.99 9.90
C LEU A 95 2.76 12.13 10.26
N ALA A 96 2.38 12.02 11.54
CA ALA A 96 1.23 11.25 11.99
C ALA A 96 -0.10 11.82 11.44
N SER A 97 -0.24 13.14 11.46
CA SER A 97 -1.41 13.82 10.87
C SER A 97 -1.41 13.70 9.35
N PHE A 98 -0.27 13.96 8.70
CA PHE A 98 -0.14 13.92 7.25
C PHE A 98 -0.41 12.52 6.68
N SER A 99 0.20 11.49 7.26
CA SER A 99 -0.03 10.09 6.86
C SER A 99 -1.48 9.63 7.04
N SER A 100 -2.22 10.20 8.00
CA SER A 100 -3.65 9.94 8.17
C SER A 100 -4.48 10.54 7.02
N ALA A 101 -4.21 11.77 6.62
CA ALA A 101 -4.90 12.39 5.47
C ALA A 101 -4.61 11.65 4.16
N VAL A 102 -3.36 11.20 3.99
CA VAL A 102 -2.94 10.43 2.82
C VAL A 102 -3.60 9.04 2.79
N SER A 103 -3.71 8.34 3.93
CA SER A 103 -4.32 7.00 3.95
C SER A 103 -5.80 7.04 3.54
N ASP A 104 -6.53 8.11 3.87
CA ASP A 104 -7.92 8.32 3.42
C ASP A 104 -8.02 8.44 1.89
N ILE A 105 -7.08 9.15 1.24
CA ILE A 105 -6.99 9.23 -0.22
C ILE A 105 -6.84 7.83 -0.82
N TYR A 106 -5.98 7.00 -0.24
CA TYR A 106 -5.74 5.64 -0.72
C TYR A 106 -6.97 4.74 -0.58
N ILE A 107 -7.70 4.84 0.53
CA ILE A 107 -8.96 4.10 0.72
C ILE A 107 -9.97 4.47 -0.37
N LYS A 108 -10.13 5.78 -0.63
CA LYS A 108 -11.06 6.27 -1.66
C LYS A 108 -10.66 5.77 -3.04
N ARG A 109 -9.42 6.00 -3.46
CA ARG A 109 -8.94 5.59 -4.80
C ARG A 109 -9.01 4.07 -5.01
N THR A 110 -8.70 3.29 -3.98
CA THR A 110 -8.82 1.82 -4.05
C THR A 110 -10.26 1.40 -4.26
N LYS A 111 -11.21 2.02 -3.56
CA LYS A 111 -12.64 1.77 -3.78
C LYS A 111 -13.07 2.16 -5.19
N ASP A 112 -12.70 3.35 -5.66
CA ASP A 112 -13.08 3.86 -6.98
C ASP A 112 -12.60 2.92 -8.10
N ILE A 113 -11.34 2.46 -8.03
CA ILE A 113 -10.78 1.51 -8.99
C ILE A 113 -11.54 0.17 -8.98
N LEU A 114 -11.76 -0.41 -7.79
CA LEU A 114 -12.47 -1.71 -7.70
C LEU A 114 -13.91 -1.59 -8.21
N ASP A 115 -14.62 -0.54 -7.80
CA ASP A 115 -16.00 -0.30 -8.21
C ASP A 115 -16.11 -0.08 -9.72
N SER A 116 -15.11 0.59 -10.34
CA SER A 116 -15.08 0.81 -11.80
C SER A 116 -15.02 -0.49 -12.62
N THR A 117 -14.54 -1.58 -12.03
CA THR A 117 -14.47 -2.91 -12.68
C THR A 117 -15.57 -3.87 -12.22
N SER A 118 -16.26 -3.56 -11.13
CA SER A 118 -17.14 -4.49 -10.42
C SER A 118 -18.26 -5.03 -11.31
N LYS A 119 -19.02 -4.14 -11.97
CA LYS A 119 -20.15 -4.51 -12.83
C LYS A 119 -19.72 -5.46 -13.96
N SER A 120 -18.73 -5.06 -14.75
CA SER A 120 -18.21 -5.88 -15.84
C SER A 120 -17.66 -7.21 -15.35
N SER A 121 -17.00 -7.22 -14.18
CA SER A 121 -16.50 -8.45 -13.57
C SER A 121 -17.65 -9.40 -13.22
N PHE A 122 -18.69 -8.94 -12.53
CA PHE A 122 -19.83 -9.78 -12.19
C PHE A 122 -20.59 -10.27 -13.42
N ASP A 123 -20.78 -9.42 -14.44
CA ASP A 123 -21.39 -9.81 -15.72
C ASP A 123 -20.59 -10.96 -16.37
N ILE A 124 -19.25 -10.88 -16.33
CA ILE A 124 -18.37 -11.94 -16.83
C ILE A 124 -18.53 -13.23 -16.01
N LEU A 125 -18.55 -13.14 -14.68
CA LEU A 125 -18.69 -14.32 -13.80
C LEU A 125 -20.02 -15.05 -14.00
N LEU A 126 -21.10 -14.31 -14.28
CA LEU A 126 -22.42 -14.87 -14.56
C LEU A 126 -22.51 -15.46 -15.98
N LYS A 127 -21.99 -14.76 -16.98
CA LYS A 127 -22.11 -15.14 -18.40
C LYS A 127 -21.15 -16.28 -18.78
N TYR A 128 -19.93 -16.23 -18.30
CA TYR A 128 -18.86 -17.13 -18.72
C TYR A 128 -18.64 -18.23 -17.69
N SER A 129 -18.81 -19.48 -18.11
CA SER A 129 -18.52 -20.65 -17.29
C SER A 129 -18.09 -21.85 -18.12
N ARG A 130 -17.18 -22.66 -17.56
CA ARG A 130 -16.74 -23.92 -18.17
C ARG A 130 -17.86 -24.96 -18.25
N GLU A 131 -18.90 -24.78 -17.43
CA GLU A 131 -20.09 -25.63 -17.34
C GLU A 131 -21.36 -24.93 -17.89
N GLY A 132 -21.26 -23.65 -18.24
CA GLY A 132 -22.39 -22.84 -18.69
C GLY A 132 -22.89 -23.22 -20.08
N GLY A 133 -24.11 -22.79 -20.43
CA GLY A 133 -24.68 -23.04 -21.76
C GLY A 133 -23.83 -22.47 -22.90
N LEU A 134 -23.19 -21.32 -22.69
CA LEU A 134 -22.44 -20.61 -23.72
C LEU A 134 -21.21 -21.41 -24.22
N ILE A 135 -20.53 -22.17 -23.34
CA ILE A 135 -19.37 -22.98 -23.75
C ILE A 135 -19.76 -24.11 -24.72
N LYS A 136 -21.03 -24.55 -24.71
CA LYS A 136 -21.51 -25.57 -25.64
C LYS A 136 -21.49 -25.05 -27.09
N TYR A 137 -21.75 -23.76 -27.30
CA TYR A 137 -21.70 -23.14 -28.63
C TYR A 137 -20.28 -22.93 -29.13
N VAL A 138 -19.33 -22.74 -28.22
CA VAL A 138 -17.89 -22.71 -28.55
C VAL A 138 -17.39 -24.09 -28.99
N ARG A 139 -17.87 -25.16 -28.34
CA ARG A 139 -17.44 -26.55 -28.62
C ARG A 139 -18.19 -27.19 -29.80
N LYS A 140 -19.29 -26.58 -30.27
CA LYS A 140 -20.04 -27.09 -31.42
C LYS A 140 -19.20 -26.94 -32.70
N PRO A 141 -19.28 -27.90 -33.63
CA PRO A 141 -18.71 -27.73 -34.97
C PRO A 141 -19.22 -26.43 -35.60
N PHE A 142 -18.30 -25.64 -36.13
CA PHE A 142 -18.59 -24.35 -36.75
C PHE A 142 -18.49 -24.50 -38.27
N ASP A 143 -19.56 -24.15 -38.98
CA ASP A 143 -19.55 -24.00 -40.43
C ASP A 143 -19.04 -22.59 -40.78
N PRO A 144 -17.87 -22.45 -41.41
CA PRO A 144 -17.30 -21.14 -41.72
C PRO A 144 -18.05 -20.38 -42.84
N VAL A 145 -18.93 -21.04 -43.60
CA VAL A 145 -19.66 -20.44 -44.73
C VAL A 145 -21.01 -19.90 -44.29
N TYR A 146 -21.75 -20.63 -43.46
CA TYR A 146 -23.12 -20.28 -43.05
C TYR A 146 -23.30 -20.08 -41.54
N GLY A 147 -22.28 -20.40 -40.74
CA GLY A 147 -22.38 -20.37 -39.28
C GLY A 147 -22.29 -18.96 -38.70
N MET A 148 -23.22 -18.61 -37.83
CA MET A 148 -23.11 -17.43 -36.97
C MET A 148 -22.50 -17.81 -35.61
N LYS A 149 -21.34 -17.24 -35.25
CA LYS A 149 -20.75 -17.42 -33.91
C LYS A 149 -21.69 -16.79 -32.87
N GLN A 150 -22.08 -17.56 -31.85
CA GLN A 150 -22.93 -17.06 -30.76
C GLN A 150 -22.14 -16.35 -29.65
N TYR A 151 -20.86 -16.13 -29.85
CA TYR A 151 -19.96 -15.45 -28.92
C TYR A 151 -19.13 -14.42 -29.68
N LYS A 152 -18.71 -13.37 -28.98
CA LYS A 152 -17.75 -12.41 -29.53
C LYS A 152 -16.33 -12.93 -29.34
N GLU A 153 -15.52 -12.81 -30.38
CA GLU A 153 -14.14 -13.31 -30.39
C GLU A 153 -13.28 -12.63 -29.32
N GLU A 154 -13.46 -11.31 -29.16
CA GLU A 154 -12.84 -10.51 -28.10
C GLU A 154 -13.18 -10.98 -26.67
N GLU A 155 -14.33 -11.63 -26.48
CA GLU A 155 -14.82 -12.11 -25.18
C GLU A 155 -14.44 -13.59 -24.92
N TYR A 156 -13.87 -14.31 -25.90
CA TYR A 156 -13.54 -15.74 -25.77
C TYR A 156 -12.62 -16.05 -24.59
N HIS A 157 -11.64 -15.19 -24.36
CA HIS A 157 -10.66 -15.38 -23.28
C HIS A 157 -11.31 -15.43 -21.88
N PHE A 158 -12.52 -14.88 -21.69
CA PHE A 158 -13.24 -14.90 -20.42
C PHE A 158 -13.61 -16.31 -19.95
N PHE A 159 -13.72 -17.30 -20.85
CA PHE A 159 -13.90 -18.70 -20.43
C PHE A 159 -12.71 -19.24 -19.62
N HIS A 160 -11.54 -18.61 -19.72
CA HIS A 160 -10.31 -18.98 -19.03
C HIS A 160 -9.87 -17.95 -18.00
N SER A 161 -10.12 -16.66 -18.24
CA SER A 161 -9.71 -15.59 -17.34
C SER A 161 -10.70 -15.30 -16.21
N LYS A 162 -11.94 -15.82 -16.29
CA LYS A 162 -12.96 -15.56 -15.25
C LYS A 162 -12.49 -15.93 -13.84
N GLU A 163 -11.79 -17.04 -13.67
CA GLU A 163 -11.35 -17.50 -12.35
C GLU A 163 -10.26 -16.57 -11.79
N VAL A 164 -9.49 -15.95 -12.68
CA VAL A 164 -8.49 -14.93 -12.32
C VAL A 164 -9.19 -13.63 -11.92
N ILE A 165 -10.18 -13.18 -12.71
CA ILE A 165 -10.98 -11.98 -12.42
C ILE A 165 -11.68 -12.13 -11.06
N GLU A 166 -12.33 -13.26 -10.79
CA GLU A 166 -12.98 -13.53 -9.50
C GLU A 166 -12.01 -13.42 -8.34
N ARG A 167 -10.84 -14.05 -8.48
CA ARG A 167 -9.79 -14.03 -7.46
C ARG A 167 -9.27 -12.62 -7.21
N TYR A 168 -9.04 -11.84 -8.28
CA TYR A 168 -8.59 -10.45 -8.16
C TYR A 168 -9.67 -9.56 -7.53
N LEU A 169 -10.94 -9.73 -7.91
CA LEU A 169 -12.05 -8.97 -7.33
C LEU A 169 -12.18 -9.24 -5.82
N ARG A 170 -12.19 -10.52 -5.44
CA ARG A 170 -12.24 -10.95 -4.04
C ARG A 170 -11.05 -10.42 -3.24
N ASN A 171 -9.84 -10.59 -3.75
CA ASN A 171 -8.64 -10.14 -3.07
C ASN A 171 -8.58 -8.60 -3.00
N GLY A 172 -9.02 -7.89 -4.04
CA GLY A 172 -9.10 -6.44 -4.07
C GLY A 172 -9.98 -5.88 -2.96
N TYR A 173 -11.23 -6.36 -2.86
CA TYR A 173 -12.14 -5.94 -1.79
C TYR A 173 -11.67 -6.39 -0.40
N LYS A 174 -11.05 -7.57 -0.30
CA LYS A 174 -10.43 -8.02 0.96
C LYS A 174 -9.34 -7.04 1.42
N ARG A 175 -8.41 -6.66 0.55
CA ARG A 175 -7.33 -5.70 0.85
C ARG A 175 -7.86 -4.33 1.26
N LEU A 176 -8.90 -3.85 0.57
CA LEU A 176 -9.60 -2.63 0.95
C LEU A 176 -10.20 -2.73 2.36
N GLN A 177 -10.83 -3.86 2.70
CA GLN A 177 -11.39 -4.08 4.02
C GLN A 177 -10.30 -4.20 5.10
N ASP A 178 -9.20 -4.90 4.79
CA ASP A 178 -8.05 -5.03 5.70
C ASP A 178 -7.44 -3.65 6.01
N ALA A 179 -7.30 -2.77 5.00
CA ALA A 179 -6.87 -1.39 5.19
C ALA A 179 -7.81 -0.60 6.12
N LYS A 180 -9.13 -0.70 5.90
CA LYS A 180 -10.13 -0.06 6.79
C LYS A 180 -10.04 -0.61 8.22
N ASN A 181 -9.87 -1.91 8.38
CA ASN A 181 -9.74 -2.55 9.68
C ASN A 181 -8.49 -2.06 10.43
N ILE A 182 -7.37 -1.88 9.73
CA ILE A 182 -6.14 -1.31 10.30
C ILE A 182 -6.39 0.11 10.85
N LEU A 183 -7.12 0.93 10.11
CA LEU A 183 -7.42 2.31 10.51
C LEU A 183 -8.49 2.39 11.61
N ASN A 184 -9.39 1.41 11.70
CA ASN A 184 -10.43 1.30 12.73
C ASN A 184 -10.00 0.50 13.96
N ASP A 185 -8.74 0.07 14.02
CA ASP A 185 -8.16 -0.68 15.13
C ASP A 185 -8.32 0.08 16.46
N GLN A 186 -8.82 -0.61 17.50
CA GLN A 186 -9.18 0.03 18.77
C GLN A 186 -7.98 0.69 19.45
N ASP A 187 -6.79 0.07 19.38
CA ASP A 187 -5.57 0.63 19.95
C ASP A 187 -5.15 1.92 19.23
N LEU A 188 -5.24 1.93 17.89
CA LEU A 188 -4.96 3.13 17.10
C LEU A 188 -5.92 4.28 17.46
N GLN A 189 -7.21 3.98 17.60
CA GLN A 189 -8.23 4.96 17.99
C GLN A 189 -7.99 5.50 19.41
N TYR A 190 -7.69 4.61 20.36
CA TYR A 190 -7.33 5.00 21.72
C TYR A 190 -6.12 5.94 21.75
N ILE A 191 -5.06 5.61 20.99
CA ILE A 191 -3.85 6.43 20.91
C ILE A 191 -4.12 7.79 20.26
N LYS A 192 -4.92 7.82 19.19
CA LYS A 192 -5.38 9.07 18.57
C LYS A 192 -6.13 9.97 19.55
N ASN A 193 -6.88 9.41 20.49
CA ASN A 193 -7.67 10.19 21.44
C ASN A 193 -6.89 10.63 22.70
N LYS A 194 -5.63 10.19 22.88
CA LYS A 194 -4.80 10.63 24.01
C LYS A 194 -4.47 12.12 23.94
N LYS A 195 -4.61 12.81 25.08
CA LYS A 195 -4.16 14.22 25.25
C LYS A 195 -2.66 14.38 25.06
N THR A 196 -1.89 13.42 25.56
CA THR A 196 -0.43 13.40 25.46
C THR A 196 0.02 12.10 24.82
N ARG A 197 0.73 12.19 23.69
CA ARG A 197 1.25 11.04 22.95
C ARG A 197 2.75 10.92 23.16
N THR A 198 3.25 9.70 23.35
CA THR A 198 4.70 9.45 23.38
C THR A 198 5.26 9.31 21.97
N SER A 199 6.58 9.34 21.80
CA SER A 199 7.22 9.12 20.49
C SER A 199 6.80 7.77 19.87
N SER A 200 6.73 6.72 20.69
CA SER A 200 6.26 5.39 20.27
C SER A 200 4.78 5.39 19.85
N ASN A 201 3.94 6.21 20.49
CA ASN A 201 2.55 6.37 20.04
C ASN A 201 2.47 6.99 18.64
N LEU A 202 3.33 7.97 18.34
CA LEU A 202 3.39 8.60 17.03
C LEU A 202 3.90 7.62 15.97
N ASP A 203 4.93 6.84 16.29
CA ASP A 203 5.44 5.77 15.42
C ASP A 203 4.35 4.76 15.08
N MET A 204 3.54 4.37 16.07
CA MET A 204 2.42 3.46 15.83
C MET A 204 1.36 4.06 14.89
N ILE A 205 1.02 5.35 15.05
CA ILE A 205 0.08 6.04 14.16
C ILE A 205 0.61 6.07 12.73
N ILE A 206 1.87 6.50 12.55
CA ILE A 206 2.49 6.58 11.22
C ILE A 206 2.56 5.19 10.60
N TYR A 207 3.05 4.20 11.34
CA TYR A 207 3.17 2.82 10.88
C TYR A 207 1.83 2.23 10.42
N LYS A 208 0.75 2.38 11.21
CA LYS A 208 -0.57 1.85 10.86
C LYS A 208 -1.12 2.52 9.60
N ASN A 209 -0.93 3.84 9.44
CA ASN A 209 -1.34 4.55 8.23
C ASN A 209 -0.54 4.09 6.99
N MET A 210 0.78 4.00 7.10
CA MET A 210 1.63 3.51 6.00
C MET A 210 1.29 2.07 5.61
N ARG A 211 0.97 1.22 6.60
CA ARG A 211 0.51 -0.15 6.34
C ARG A 211 -0.84 -0.19 5.63
N ALA A 212 -1.79 0.66 6.01
CA ALA A 212 -3.08 0.77 5.32
C ALA A 212 -2.90 1.22 3.85
N ILE A 213 -1.96 2.14 3.59
CA ILE A 213 -1.57 2.57 2.24
C ILE A 213 -1.02 1.38 1.42
N ASP A 214 -0.17 0.54 2.00
CA ASP A 214 0.38 -0.63 1.31
C ASP A 214 -0.69 -1.70 0.99
N GLU A 215 -1.65 -1.93 1.90
CA GLU A 215 -2.82 -2.79 1.62
C GLU A 215 -3.66 -2.19 0.47
N CYS A 216 -3.86 -0.88 0.47
CA CYS A 216 -4.55 -0.17 -0.61
C CYS A 216 -3.83 -0.32 -1.95
N ARG A 217 -2.50 -0.17 -2.01
CA ARG A 217 -1.71 -0.40 -3.24
C ARG A 217 -1.96 -1.79 -3.83
N GLN A 218 -1.97 -2.83 -2.98
CA GLN A 218 -2.31 -4.18 -3.42
C GLN A 218 -3.75 -4.27 -3.95
N GLY A 219 -4.71 -3.64 -3.28
CA GLY A 219 -6.09 -3.53 -3.73
C GLY A 219 -6.22 -2.85 -5.11
N LYS A 220 -5.55 -1.72 -5.29
CA LYS A 220 -5.48 -0.99 -6.57
C LYS A 220 -4.88 -1.86 -7.67
N GLN A 221 -3.83 -2.62 -7.36
CA GLN A 221 -3.19 -3.50 -8.34
C GLN A 221 -4.18 -4.53 -8.87
N TYR A 222 -4.98 -5.14 -8.01
CA TYR A 222 -5.99 -6.10 -8.46
C TYR A 222 -7.01 -5.49 -9.41
N GLY A 223 -7.51 -4.27 -9.12
CA GLY A 223 -8.43 -3.60 -10.02
C GLY A 223 -7.79 -3.17 -11.34
N ILE A 224 -6.53 -2.73 -11.33
CA ILE A 224 -5.75 -2.42 -12.55
C ILE A 224 -5.57 -3.68 -13.41
N GLU A 225 -5.25 -4.82 -12.81
CA GLU A 225 -5.10 -6.09 -13.54
C GLU A 225 -6.44 -6.57 -14.11
N ILE A 226 -7.57 -6.31 -13.44
CA ILE A 226 -8.89 -6.59 -14.01
C ILE A 226 -9.11 -5.72 -15.26
N HIS A 227 -8.84 -4.41 -15.22
CA HIS A 227 -8.93 -3.54 -16.41
C HIS A 227 -8.10 -4.06 -17.58
N LYS A 228 -6.87 -4.53 -17.32
CA LYS A 228 -6.01 -5.14 -18.34
C LYS A 228 -6.60 -6.42 -18.93
N LEU A 229 -7.20 -7.27 -18.10
CA LEU A 229 -7.84 -8.50 -18.55
C LEU A 229 -9.07 -8.21 -19.41
N LEU A 230 -9.90 -7.24 -19.04
CA LEU A 230 -11.10 -6.86 -19.81
C LEU A 230 -10.78 -6.46 -21.25
N LYS A 231 -9.58 -5.90 -21.49
CA LYS A 231 -9.15 -5.36 -22.77
C LYS A 231 -7.91 -6.09 -23.32
N VAL A 232 -7.73 -7.37 -23.00
CA VAL A 232 -6.54 -8.14 -23.43
C VAL A 232 -6.38 -8.19 -24.96
N HIS A 233 -7.49 -8.14 -25.71
CA HIS A 233 -7.49 -8.12 -27.17
C HIS A 233 -6.84 -6.86 -27.76
N GLN A 234 -6.72 -5.77 -26.99
CA GLN A 234 -6.18 -4.49 -27.46
C GLN A 234 -4.65 -4.43 -27.44
N ILE A 235 -3.95 -5.42 -26.87
CA ILE A 235 -2.49 -5.39 -26.71
C ILE A 235 -1.77 -5.12 -28.02
N GLY A 236 -2.15 -5.83 -29.10
CA GLY A 236 -1.50 -5.69 -30.40
C GLY A 236 -1.67 -4.31 -31.01
N ASP A 237 -2.86 -3.71 -30.88
CA ASP A 237 -3.14 -2.37 -31.40
C ASP A 237 -2.40 -1.29 -30.61
N ILE A 238 -2.32 -1.46 -29.28
CA ILE A 238 -1.57 -0.57 -28.40
C ILE A 238 -0.07 -0.61 -28.72
N GLN A 239 0.51 -1.80 -28.89
CA GLN A 239 1.92 -1.96 -29.25
C GLN A 239 2.24 -1.28 -30.60
N LYS A 240 1.34 -1.40 -31.59
CA LYS A 240 1.49 -0.69 -32.86
C LYS A 240 1.38 0.82 -32.69
N LYS A 241 0.38 1.30 -31.94
CA LYS A 241 0.13 2.73 -31.69
C LYS A 241 1.35 3.44 -31.11
N TYR A 242 2.06 2.80 -30.19
CA TYR A 242 3.22 3.39 -29.52
C TYR A 242 4.57 2.95 -30.09
N ASN A 243 4.59 2.19 -31.19
CA ASN A 243 5.80 1.62 -31.79
C ASN A 243 6.64 0.79 -30.79
N LEU A 244 5.96 -0.07 -30.01
CA LEU A 244 6.54 -0.93 -28.98
C LEU A 244 6.38 -2.43 -29.31
N PRO A 245 6.84 -2.92 -30.47
CA PRO A 245 6.63 -4.31 -30.85
C PRO A 245 7.31 -5.26 -29.86
N ASN A 246 6.55 -6.22 -29.33
CA ASN A 246 7.02 -7.25 -28.40
C ASN A 246 7.60 -6.73 -27.06
N MET A 247 7.40 -5.47 -26.73
CA MET A 247 7.82 -4.90 -25.45
C MET A 247 6.68 -4.95 -24.41
N PRO A 248 7.00 -5.09 -23.12
CA PRO A 248 6.02 -4.97 -22.06
C PRO A 248 5.44 -3.55 -22.06
N LEU A 249 4.12 -3.45 -21.92
CA LEU A 249 3.43 -2.16 -21.85
C LEU A 249 3.61 -1.57 -20.45
N GLU A 250 4.39 -0.50 -20.36
CA GLU A 250 4.44 0.33 -19.17
C GLU A 250 3.09 1.02 -18.94
N PRO A 251 2.72 1.33 -17.68
CA PRO A 251 1.39 1.87 -17.39
C PRO A 251 0.98 3.10 -18.19
N ILE A 252 1.95 3.96 -18.56
CA ILE A 252 1.71 5.16 -19.37
C ILE A 252 1.18 4.81 -20.77
N PHE A 253 1.71 3.74 -21.37
CA PHE A 253 1.37 3.30 -22.72
C PHE A 253 0.31 2.19 -22.74
N ASP A 254 -0.10 1.71 -21.57
CA ASP A 254 -1.12 0.67 -21.48
C ASP A 254 -2.53 1.27 -21.49
N ASP A 255 -3.10 1.47 -22.68
CA ASP A 255 -4.46 2.02 -22.85
C ASP A 255 -5.57 1.08 -22.31
N ARG A 256 -5.22 -0.14 -21.88
CA ARG A 256 -6.17 -1.00 -21.18
C ARG A 256 -6.49 -0.42 -19.80
N ILE A 257 -5.52 0.24 -19.17
CA ILE A 257 -5.68 0.98 -17.93
C ILE A 257 -6.35 2.33 -18.25
N PRO A 258 -7.50 2.65 -17.64
CA PRO A 258 -8.09 3.99 -17.76
C PRO A 258 -7.09 5.09 -17.40
N GLU A 259 -7.15 6.21 -18.10
CA GLU A 259 -6.16 7.29 -17.98
C GLU A 259 -6.05 7.82 -16.54
N GLU A 260 -7.18 7.94 -15.85
CA GLU A 260 -7.29 8.38 -14.46
C GLU A 260 -6.61 7.45 -13.44
N TYR A 261 -6.33 6.19 -13.82
CA TYR A 261 -5.71 5.16 -12.99
C TYR A 261 -4.27 4.83 -13.39
N LYS A 262 -3.74 5.43 -14.47
CA LYS A 262 -2.32 5.26 -14.85
C LYS A 262 -1.38 5.80 -13.77
N VAL A 263 -1.78 6.86 -13.07
CA VAL A 263 -1.06 7.38 -11.91
C VAL A 263 -1.01 6.36 -10.76
N ASP A 264 -2.09 5.60 -10.51
CA ASP A 264 -2.10 4.53 -9.50
C ASP A 264 -1.22 3.35 -9.87
N ALA A 265 -1.20 3.00 -11.15
CA ALA A 265 -0.34 1.94 -11.65
C ALA A 265 1.15 2.27 -11.48
N ASN A 266 1.55 3.53 -11.71
CA ASN A 266 2.91 4.00 -11.44
C ASN A 266 3.21 4.08 -9.94
N ASP A 267 2.26 4.58 -9.13
CA ASP A 267 2.42 4.62 -7.67
C ASP A 267 2.59 3.22 -7.05
N ASN A 268 1.89 2.20 -7.57
CA ASN A 268 2.05 0.82 -7.11
C ASN A 268 3.47 0.28 -7.33
N LEU A 269 4.16 0.80 -8.35
CA LEU A 269 5.58 0.53 -8.61
C LEU A 269 6.53 1.46 -7.82
N ARG A 270 5.97 2.35 -6.98
CA ARG A 270 6.67 3.40 -6.24
C ARG A 270 7.40 4.40 -7.15
N LEU A 271 6.83 4.65 -8.33
CA LEU A 271 7.34 5.59 -9.32
C LEU A 271 6.55 6.90 -9.31
N ILE A 272 7.22 8.00 -9.67
CA ILE A 272 6.60 9.31 -9.82
C ILE A 272 6.06 9.44 -11.24
N HIS A 273 4.73 9.54 -11.38
CA HIS A 273 4.05 9.47 -12.67
C HIS A 273 4.47 10.57 -13.64
N SER A 274 4.72 11.79 -13.17
CA SER A 274 5.18 12.91 -14.01
C SER A 274 6.57 12.67 -14.60
N LEU A 275 7.50 12.11 -13.83
CA LEU A 275 8.84 11.75 -14.30
C LEU A 275 8.81 10.60 -15.30
N GLU A 276 7.97 9.60 -15.04
CA GLU A 276 7.77 8.50 -15.98
C GLU A 276 7.19 9.01 -17.30
N LYS A 277 6.21 9.93 -17.25
CA LYS A 277 5.65 10.56 -18.45
C LYS A 277 6.72 11.27 -19.27
N GLU A 278 7.57 12.07 -18.62
CA GLU A 278 8.68 12.75 -19.29
C GLU A 278 9.71 11.77 -19.88
N ARG A 279 10.07 10.70 -19.14
CA ARG A 279 10.97 9.66 -19.63
C ARG A 279 10.42 9.04 -20.91
N MET A 280 9.13 8.71 -20.90
CA MET A 280 8.49 8.02 -22.01
C MET A 280 8.27 8.92 -23.23
N GLU A 281 8.03 10.23 -23.04
CA GLU A 281 8.05 11.20 -24.14
C GLU A 281 9.42 11.28 -24.83
N LYS A 282 10.53 11.08 -24.11
CA LYS A 282 11.87 11.02 -24.68
C LYS A 282 12.14 9.71 -25.43
N VAL A 283 11.60 8.60 -24.93
CA VAL A 283 11.72 7.27 -25.58
C VAL A 283 10.94 7.25 -26.90
N ALA A 284 9.70 7.75 -26.91
CA ALA A 284 8.87 7.80 -28.10
C ALA A 284 9.40 8.74 -29.20
N LYS A 285 10.28 9.69 -28.85
CA LYS A 285 10.95 10.60 -29.80
C LYS A 285 12.28 10.07 -30.33
N LYS A 286 12.79 8.94 -29.83
CA LYS A 286 13.97 8.32 -30.42
C LYS A 286 13.54 7.49 -31.64
N PRO A 287 14.03 7.82 -32.85
CA PRO A 287 13.69 7.11 -34.08
C PRO A 287 14.19 5.66 -34.04
#